data_AF-A0A7C5K3C5-F1
#
_entry.id   AF-A0A7C5K3C5-F1
#
_cell.length_a   1.000
_cell.length_b   1.000
_cell.length_c   1.000
_cell.angle_alpha   90.00
_cell.angle_beta   90.00
_cell.angle_gamma   90.00
#
_symmetry.space_group_name_H-M   'P 1'
#
loop_
_entity.id
_entity.type
_entity.pdbx_description
1 polymer ?
#
loop_
_entity_poly.entity_id
_entity_poly.type
_entity_poly.pdbx_seq_one_letter_code
_entity_poly.pdbx_strand_id
1 'polypeptide(L)' 'MEIKVLEEDDSKLRFELVGEGHTLCNALREELWNDEHVKYAAYAIKHPLIGVPEF' A
#
# COMPACT_ATOMS: atom_id res chain seq x y z
N MET A 1 13.86 2.67 0.26
CA MET A 1 12.48 2.36 0.67
C MET A 1 12.25 3.03 2.01
N GLU A 2 11.26 3.93 2.07
CA GLU A 2 10.82 4.56 3.30
C GLU A 2 9.30 4.38 3.39
N ILE A 3 8.81 3.98 4.57
CA ILE A 3 7.39 3.79 4.83
C ILE A 3 6.93 4.95 5.69
N LYS A 4 5.93 5.67 5.21
CA LYS A 4 5.33 6.78 5.94
C LYS A 4 3.89 6.43 6.28
N VAL A 5 3.65 6.17 7.56
CA VAL A 5 2.31 5.89 8.08
C VAL A 5 1.50 7.18 8.08
N LEU A 6 0.33 7.15 7.45
CA LEU A 6 -0.61 8.27 7.38
C LEU A 6 -1.72 8.14 8.43
N GLU A 7 -2.19 6.93 8.65
CA GLU A 7 -3.32 6.61 9.52
C GLU A 7 -3.12 5.19 10.06
N GLU A 8 -3.30 5.01 11.36
CA GLU A 8 -3.25 3.72 12.03
C GLU A 8 -4.39 3.65 13.03
N ASP A 9 -5.32 2.73 12.78
CA ASP A 9 -6.45 2.39 13.63
C ASP A 9 -6.41 0.88 13.92
N ASP A 10 -7.19 0.42 14.89
CA ASP A 10 -7.24 -0.99 15.32
C ASP A 10 -7.46 -2.02 14.19
N SER A 11 -8.10 -1.61 13.08
CA SER A 11 -8.39 -2.50 11.95
C SER A 11 -8.01 -1.93 10.58
N LYS A 12 -7.24 -0.83 10.54
CA LYS A 12 -6.93 -0.13 9.30
C LYS A 12 -5.56 0.52 9.40
N LEU A 13 -4.75 0.33 8.37
CA LEU A 13 -3.45 0.96 8.23
C LEU A 13 -3.38 1.61 6.85
N ARG A 14 -2.99 2.89 6.82
CA ARG A 14 -2.70 3.60 5.57
C ARG A 14 -1.28 4.12 5.59
N PHE A 15 -0.56 3.89 4.50
CA PHE A 15 0.84 4.28 4.41
C PHE A 15 1.27 4.58 2.98
N GLU A 16 2.23 5.50 2.86
CA GLU A 16 2.92 5.80 1.61
C GLU A 16 4.22 5.01 1.55
N LEU A 17 4.52 4.43 0.39
CA LEU A 17 5.73 3.65 0.18
C LEU A 17 6.68 4.36 -0.79
N VAL A 18 7.59 5.16 -0.22
CA VAL A 18 8.48 6.05 -0.97
C VAL A 18 9.67 5.27 -1.54
N GLY A 19 9.89 5.46 -2.85
CA GLY A 19 10.98 4.83 -3.59
C GLY A 19 10.63 3.49 -4.25
N GLU A 20 9.37 3.07 -4.15
CA GLU A 20 8.87 1.85 -4.78
C GLU A 20 7.73 2.16 -5.77
N GLY A 21 7.49 1.24 -6.70
CA GLY A 21 6.50 1.40 -7.75
C GLY A 21 5.52 0.23 -7.83
N HIS A 22 4.87 0.10 -8.99
CA HIS A 22 3.83 -0.90 -9.24
C HIS A 22 4.28 -2.35 -9.00
N THR A 23 5.53 -2.70 -9.29
CA THR A 23 6.03 -4.08 -9.16
C THR A 23 5.88 -4.59 -7.73
N LEU A 24 6.45 -3.87 -6.75
CA LEU A 24 6.34 -4.26 -5.35
C LEU A 24 4.91 -4.09 -4.84
N CYS A 25 4.24 -2.99 -5.18
CA CYS A 25 2.90 -2.69 -4.66
C CYS A 25 1.85 -3.72 -5.14
N ASN A 26 1.96 -4.22 -6.38
CA ASN A 26 1.08 -5.30 -6.85
C ASN A 26 1.35 -6.60 -6.10
N ALA A 27 2.62 -6.99 -5.94
CA ALA A 27 2.97 -8.22 -5.23
C ALA A 27 2.50 -8.17 -3.76
N LEU A 28 2.71 -7.03 -3.09
CA LEU A 28 2.23 -6.83 -1.72
C LEU A 28 0.71 -6.89 -1.63
N ARG A 29 0.00 -6.21 -2.53
CA ARG A 29 -1.47 -6.25 -2.59
C ARG A 29 -1.98 -7.67 -2.80
N GLU A 30 -1.38 -8.43 -3.72
CA GLU A 30 -1.77 -9.82 -3.98
C GLU A 30 -1.52 -10.71 -2.77
N GLU A 31 -0.39 -10.56 -2.10
CA GLU A 31 -0.10 -11.32 -0.88
C GLU A 31 -1.06 -10.97 0.26
N LEU A 32 -1.40 -9.70 0.43
CA LEU A 32 -2.40 -9.27 1.42
C LEU A 32 -3.79 -9.85 1.13
N TRP A 33 -4.16 -10.05 -0.13
CA TRP A 33 -5.41 -10.73 -0.49
C TRP A 33 -5.41 -12.24 -0.20
N ASN A 34 -4.24 -12.85 0.01
CA ASN A 34 -4.11 -14.25 0.40
C ASN A 34 -4.23 -14.47 1.92
N ASP A 35 -4.14 -13.41 2.73
CA ASP A 35 -4.26 -13.48 4.18
C ASP A 35 -5.74 -13.47 4.60
N GLU A 36 -6.16 -14.50 5.34
CA GLU A 36 -7.54 -14.66 5.84
C GLU A 36 -7.96 -13.56 6.85
N HIS A 37 -7.01 -12.88 7.48
CA HIS A 37 -7.27 -11.79 8.42
C HIS A 37 -7.48 -10.44 7.72
N VAL A 38 -7.11 -10.34 6.44
CA VAL A 38 -7.23 -9.12 5.65
C VAL A 38 -8.60 -9.09 4.98
N LYS A 39 -9.42 -8.11 5.36
CA LYS A 39 -10.73 -7.89 4.72
C LYS A 39 -10.61 -7.24 3.35
N TYR A 40 -9.62 -6.37 3.17
CA TYR A 40 -9.43 -5.59 1.94
C TYR A 40 -8.01 -5.02 1.89
N ALA A 41 -7.39 -5.08 0.70
CA ALA A 41 -6.11 -4.42 0.42
C ALA A 41 -6.11 -3.81 -0.98
N ALA A 42 -5.70 -2.55 -1.08
CA ALA A 42 -5.52 -1.85 -2.34
C ALA A 42 -4.42 -0.81 -2.20
N TYR A 43 -3.92 -0.31 -3.31
CA TYR A 43 -3.09 0.89 -3.33
C TYR A 43 -3.51 1.77 -4.50
N ALA A 44 -3.25 3.06 -4.37
CA ALA A 44 -3.49 4.05 -5.41
C ALA A 44 -2.24 4.89 -5.65
N ILE A 45 -1.99 5.22 -6.92
CA ILE A 45 -0.98 6.21 -7.30
C ILE A 45 -1.73 7.39 -7.90
N LYS A 46 -1.78 8.51 -7.17
CA LYS A 46 -2.52 9.71 -7.59
C LYS A 46 -2.02 10.30 -8.91
N HIS A 47 -0.72 10.19 -9.17
CA HIS A 47 -0.10 10.69 -10.41
C HIS A 47 0.88 9.66 -10.99
N PRO A 48 0.69 9.15 -12.22
CA PRO A 48 1.45 8.00 -12.74
C PRO A 48 2.98 8.17 -12.75
N LEU A 49 3.48 9.40 -12.92
CA LEU A 49 4.91 9.68 -13.07
C LEU A 49 5.62 10.16 -11.80
N ILE A 50 4.89 10.72 -10.84
CA ILE A 50 5.47 11.37 -9.64
C ILE A 50 4.75 10.99 -8.34
N GLY A 51 3.66 10.25 -8.46
CA GLY A 51 2.86 9.84 -7.32
C GLY A 51 3.58 8.75 -6.56
N VAL A 52 3.51 8.83 -5.24
CA VAL A 52 3.92 7.76 -4.35
C VAL A 52 2.74 6.81 -4.17
N PRO A 53 2.93 5.49 -4.21
CA PRO A 53 1.90 4.53 -3.86
C PRO A 53 1.40 4.74 -2.43
N GLU A 54 0.09 4.89 -2.29
CA GLU A 54 -0.62 4.99 -1.02
C GLU A 54 -1.49 3.74 -0.85
N PHE A 55 -1.20 2.96 0.19
CA PHE A 55 -2.04 1.86 0.67
C PHE A 55 -3.07 2.35 1.69
#